data_AF-A0A9P5QME3-F1
#
_entry.id   AF-A0A9P5QME3-F1
#
_cell.length_a   1.000
_cell.length_b   1.000
_cell.length_c   1.000
_cell.angle_alpha   90.00
_cell.angle_beta   90.00
_cell.angle_gamma   90.00
#
_symmetry.space_group_name_H-M   'P 1'
#
loop_
_entity.id
_entity.type
_entity.pdbx_description
1 polymer ?
#
loop_
_entity_poly.entity_id
_entity_poly.type
_entity_poly.pdbx_seq_one_letter_code
_entity_poly.pdbx_strand_id
1 'polypeptide(L)'
;MAPTQRFRLGQCVKTIALQPHQPPDDRPFVYLDDIRVIFKTSATTLELDGVTLTVMRDANGKLFDPTRLHCSGGDSIIDIIPDDLSSFVENGSHSPESSAPDVSFSPSEPKSSTLARSKTTHINTQLKNFNIAVEEASKSGRRPHHQELQNLVQKHLITPLGNSTQKYIMQNVDNLIKDMGELKLQGHVLEQLAHQITAMQQQALDRLAIIQSKTEAILTQNFELLEYTIPRLFIVLPDTSTSLDLTAMVHTKFRLHFICECGEHTKANGSKIPHHLHLANHEGYVVNKPTEFFEKYGPFLILMLEMIKMGAEAAGHFVPALASLKLVDAIDYTQVAIGSVTSNVIEGVDYSLAYLEQRRAGFQGSENANSDGYTKPSHHDLTSYLAGVEGLEGLDLRRLGSFLVANNSDKDNLLGNLYRMTTKDGHVKWVCRDHYRESYQVSQTCNLREFVGTRGGIFDEQLGRIDMMVKSSSAADELYNAISKARGVLELKVTLNWRQNHADFEKLKVVVVNSNIRSVVIDLCHKVRHRSEVNFSGERRFDPIFAIMQHHNIQSFEMLNTPRDFFIRSSALSKKADASLSNLRHLRIDGAYLFGFSRMQITLASLH
;
A
#
# COMPACT_ATOMS: atom_id res chain seq x y z
N MET A 1 12.22 -21.66 19.98
CA MET A 1 11.31 -21.62 21.14
C MET A 1 9.89 -21.60 20.59
N ALA A 2 8.96 -22.34 21.19
CA ALA A 2 7.55 -22.23 20.79
C ALA A 2 7.07 -20.79 21.02
N PRO A 3 6.28 -20.20 20.11
CA PRO A 3 5.73 -18.87 20.33
C PRO A 3 4.84 -18.88 21.58
N THR A 4 4.87 -17.80 22.36
CA THR A 4 4.15 -17.69 23.63
C THR A 4 3.40 -16.37 23.72
N GLN A 5 2.29 -16.33 24.45
CA GLN A 5 1.51 -15.12 24.75
C GLN A 5 1.42 -14.90 26.27
N ARG A 6 1.51 -13.64 26.70
CA ARG A 6 1.37 -13.26 28.12
C ARG A 6 -0.07 -12.85 28.42
N PHE A 7 -0.57 -13.32 29.56
CA PHE A 7 -1.89 -13.01 30.10
C PHE A 7 -1.75 -12.48 31.52
N ARG A 8 -2.60 -11.53 31.91
CA ARG A 8 -2.60 -10.91 33.24
C ARG A 8 -3.98 -10.98 33.88
N LEU A 9 -4.05 -11.43 35.13
CA LEU A 9 -5.23 -11.36 35.99
C LEU A 9 -4.83 -10.67 37.29
N GLY A 10 -5.27 -9.42 37.48
CA GLY A 10 -4.78 -8.57 38.57
C GLY A 10 -3.25 -8.38 38.49
N GLN A 11 -2.54 -8.78 39.55
CA GLN A 11 -1.07 -8.73 39.61
C GLN A 11 -0.39 -10.00 39.05
N CYS A 12 -1.15 -11.05 38.73
CA CYS A 12 -0.60 -12.31 38.26
C CYS A 12 -0.41 -12.27 36.73
N VAL A 13 0.83 -12.41 36.25
CA VAL A 13 1.14 -12.54 34.82
C VAL A 13 1.64 -13.95 34.54
N LYS A 14 1.01 -14.65 33.60
CA LYS A 14 1.45 -15.98 33.14
C LYS A 14 1.67 -16.00 31.63
N THR A 15 2.60 -16.84 31.20
CA THR A 15 2.98 -17.02 29.81
C THR A 15 2.48 -18.37 29.32
N ILE A 16 1.65 -18.38 28.28
CA ILE A 16 1.04 -19.59 27.71
C ILE A 16 1.68 -19.87 26.35
N ALA A 17 2.08 -21.12 26.10
CA ALA A 17 2.59 -21.55 24.80
C ALA A 17 1.46 -21.62 23.78
N LEU A 18 1.70 -21.08 22.59
CA LEU A 18 0.71 -21.11 21.51
C LEU A 18 0.75 -22.46 20.79
N GLN A 19 -0.43 -22.96 20.44
CA GLN A 19 -0.60 -24.17 19.65
C GLN A 19 -0.33 -23.85 18.16
N PRO A 20 0.49 -24.65 17.46
CA PRO A 20 0.62 -24.55 16.02
C PRO A 20 -0.67 -25.02 15.34
N HIS A 21 -1.06 -24.36 14.27
CA HIS A 21 -2.24 -24.73 13.50
C HIS A 21 -1.87 -25.84 12.47
N GLN A 22 -2.83 -26.71 12.12
CA GLN A 22 -2.71 -27.60 10.96
C GLN A 22 -3.05 -26.82 9.67
N PRO A 23 -2.34 -27.00 8.54
CA PRO A 23 -2.61 -26.29 7.30
C PRO A 23 -4.10 -26.33 6.92
N PRO A 24 -4.73 -25.23 6.43
CA PRO A 24 -4.08 -24.12 5.71
C PRO A 24 -3.89 -22.79 6.47
N ASP A 25 -4.42 -22.63 7.67
CA ASP A 25 -4.20 -21.40 8.47
C ASP A 25 -2.92 -21.59 9.30
N ASP A 26 -1.97 -20.67 9.19
CA ASP A 26 -0.59 -20.82 9.75
C ASP A 26 -0.40 -19.98 11.03
N ARG A 27 -1.48 -19.42 11.57
CA ARG A 27 -1.41 -18.51 12.73
C ARG A 27 -1.51 -19.29 14.04
N PRO A 28 -0.53 -19.14 14.95
CA PRO A 28 -0.58 -19.79 16.25
C PRO A 28 -1.71 -19.18 17.12
N PHE A 29 -2.33 -20.01 17.96
CA PHE A 29 -3.49 -19.60 18.77
C PHE A 29 -3.44 -20.23 20.17
N VAL A 30 -4.31 -19.76 21.07
CA VAL A 30 -4.55 -20.35 22.39
C VAL A 30 -6.04 -20.64 22.58
N TYR A 31 -6.37 -21.71 23.30
CA TYR A 31 -7.75 -22.01 23.66
C TYR A 31 -8.17 -21.18 24.88
N LEU A 32 -9.42 -20.70 24.87
CA LEU A 32 -9.97 -19.96 26.01
C LEU A 32 -10.01 -20.84 27.28
N ASP A 33 -10.28 -22.14 27.12
CA ASP A 33 -10.29 -23.10 28.23
C ASP A 33 -8.92 -23.26 28.88
N ASP A 34 -7.83 -23.21 28.11
CA ASP A 34 -6.47 -23.26 28.65
C ASP A 34 -6.22 -22.04 29.57
N ILE A 35 -6.70 -20.86 29.17
CA ILE A 35 -6.61 -19.64 29.97
C ILE A 35 -7.40 -19.81 31.27
N ARG A 36 -8.65 -20.30 31.18
CA ARG A 36 -9.53 -20.53 32.35
C ARG A 36 -8.91 -21.52 33.34
N VAL A 37 -8.35 -22.62 32.85
CA VAL A 37 -7.66 -23.63 33.68
C VAL A 37 -6.42 -23.03 34.35
N ILE A 38 -5.61 -22.26 33.62
CA ILE A 38 -4.36 -21.70 34.12
C ILE A 38 -4.59 -20.62 35.19
N PHE A 39 -5.63 -19.80 35.03
CA PHE A 39 -5.96 -18.71 35.96
C PHE A 39 -7.04 -19.09 36.98
N LYS A 40 -7.60 -20.30 36.91
CA LYS A 40 -8.67 -20.79 37.79
C LYS A 40 -9.83 -19.79 37.90
N THR A 41 -10.25 -19.24 36.77
CA THR A 41 -11.27 -18.18 36.69
C THR A 41 -12.38 -18.55 35.71
N SER A 42 -13.59 -18.07 36.00
CA SER A 42 -14.76 -18.14 35.10
C SER A 42 -14.78 -17.01 34.07
N ALA A 43 -13.75 -16.14 34.02
CA ALA A 43 -13.70 -14.96 33.17
C ALA A 43 -14.18 -15.23 31.73
N THR A 44 -15.09 -14.38 31.25
CA THR A 44 -15.55 -14.33 29.85
C THR A 44 -14.97 -13.13 29.10
N THR A 45 -14.41 -12.15 29.82
CA THR A 45 -13.96 -10.89 29.23
C THR A 45 -12.44 -10.78 29.18
N LEU A 46 -11.91 -10.46 27.99
CA LEU A 46 -10.48 -10.23 27.75
C LEU A 46 -10.27 -8.81 27.22
N GLU A 47 -9.22 -8.15 27.65
CA GLU A 47 -8.82 -6.81 27.22
C GLU A 47 -7.40 -6.79 26.67
N LEU A 48 -7.17 -6.02 25.62
CA LEU A 48 -5.83 -5.76 25.08
C LEU A 48 -5.67 -4.25 24.93
N ASP A 49 -4.70 -3.68 25.64
CA ASP A 49 -4.44 -2.22 25.65
C ASP A 49 -5.70 -1.38 25.98
N GLY A 50 -6.52 -1.87 26.91
CA GLY A 50 -7.79 -1.22 27.31
C GLY A 50 -8.94 -1.40 26.31
N VAL A 51 -8.77 -2.20 25.26
CA VAL A 51 -9.82 -2.55 24.31
C VAL A 51 -10.36 -3.94 24.65
N THR A 52 -11.64 -4.01 25.00
CA THR A 52 -12.34 -5.28 25.21
C THR A 52 -12.39 -6.07 23.91
N LEU A 53 -11.75 -7.25 23.90
CA LEU A 53 -11.80 -8.20 22.80
C LEU A 53 -13.23 -8.75 22.74
N THR A 54 -13.98 -8.31 21.73
CA THR A 54 -15.45 -8.40 21.70
C THR A 54 -15.93 -9.84 21.65
N VAL A 55 -16.93 -10.16 22.48
CA VAL A 55 -17.65 -11.44 22.43
C VAL A 55 -18.40 -11.51 21.10
N MET A 56 -18.23 -12.60 20.36
CA MET A 56 -18.89 -12.77 19.07
C MET A 56 -20.40 -12.99 19.26
N ARG A 57 -21.21 -12.47 18.34
CA ARG A 57 -22.67 -12.68 18.30
C ARG A 57 -23.04 -13.48 17.06
N ASP A 58 -23.94 -14.44 17.20
CA ASP A 58 -24.44 -15.20 16.07
C ASP A 58 -25.49 -14.38 15.29
N ALA A 59 -26.02 -14.95 14.20
CA ALA A 59 -27.07 -14.31 13.40
C ALA A 59 -28.36 -14.00 14.19
N ASN A 60 -28.54 -14.59 15.38
CA ASN A 60 -29.66 -14.36 16.27
C ASN A 60 -29.31 -13.40 17.43
N GLY A 61 -28.12 -12.81 17.43
CA GLY A 61 -27.64 -11.91 18.48
C GLY A 61 -27.20 -12.62 19.77
N LYS A 62 -27.15 -13.95 19.80
CA LYS A 62 -26.70 -14.74 20.96
C LYS A 62 -25.18 -14.63 21.08
N LEU A 63 -24.72 -14.28 22.27
CA LEU A 63 -23.29 -14.19 22.60
C LEU A 63 -22.68 -15.60 22.63
N PHE A 64 -21.51 -15.75 22.04
CA PHE A 64 -20.71 -16.96 22.13
C PHE A 64 -19.24 -16.64 22.40
N ASP A 65 -18.66 -17.42 23.31
CA ASP A 65 -17.24 -17.31 23.64
C ASP A 65 -16.39 -17.79 22.46
N PRO A 66 -15.36 -17.03 22.06
CA PRO A 66 -14.40 -17.51 21.07
C PRO A 66 -13.68 -18.74 21.63
N THR A 67 -13.81 -19.88 20.94
CA THR A 67 -13.11 -21.11 21.36
C THR A 67 -11.58 -20.96 21.27
N ARG A 68 -11.10 -20.08 20.38
CA ARG A 68 -9.68 -19.87 20.07
C ARG A 68 -9.38 -18.39 19.92
N LEU A 69 -8.20 -17.98 20.37
CA LEU A 69 -7.70 -16.61 20.27
C LEU A 69 -6.41 -16.62 19.46
N HIS A 70 -6.42 -15.92 18.32
CA HIS A 70 -5.21 -15.68 17.55
C HIS A 70 -4.40 -14.56 18.20
N CYS A 71 -3.14 -14.86 18.54
CA CYS A 71 -2.27 -13.91 19.20
C CYS A 71 -1.44 -13.14 18.16
N SER A 72 -1.32 -11.82 18.33
CA SER A 72 -0.66 -10.91 17.38
C SER A 72 0.88 -10.98 17.39
N GLY A 73 1.49 -11.91 18.12
CA GLY A 73 2.91 -12.24 18.01
C GLY A 73 3.88 -11.17 18.56
N GLY A 74 3.44 -10.32 19.50
CA GLY A 74 4.28 -9.31 20.17
C GLY A 74 4.35 -9.50 21.69
N ASP A 75 5.13 -8.66 22.37
CA ASP A 75 5.28 -8.61 23.84
C ASP A 75 4.03 -8.06 24.57
N SER A 76 2.88 -8.00 23.90
CA SER A 76 1.64 -7.49 24.47
C SER A 76 1.11 -8.42 25.57
N ILE A 77 0.39 -7.85 26.53
CA ILE A 77 -0.21 -8.57 27.66
C ILE A 77 -1.72 -8.47 27.51
N ILE A 78 -2.41 -9.61 27.46
CA ILE A 78 -3.88 -9.66 27.45
C ILE A 78 -4.39 -9.70 28.89
N ASP A 79 -5.19 -8.72 29.26
CA ASP A 79 -5.84 -8.63 30.56
C ASP A 79 -7.08 -9.53 30.62
N ILE A 80 -7.21 -10.28 31.71
CA ILE A 80 -8.35 -11.15 32.01
C ILE A 80 -9.20 -10.44 33.05
N ILE A 81 -10.46 -10.18 32.71
CA ILE A 81 -11.42 -9.55 33.61
C ILE A 81 -12.37 -10.63 34.15
N PRO A 82 -12.36 -10.90 35.47
CA PRO A 82 -13.26 -11.89 36.06
C PRO A 82 -14.70 -11.37 36.06
N ASP A 83 -15.64 -12.24 35.71
CA ASP A 83 -17.07 -11.92 35.64
C ASP A 83 -17.69 -11.63 37.00
N ASP A 84 -17.06 -12.13 38.07
CA ASP A 84 -17.53 -12.00 39.44
C ASP A 84 -16.49 -11.25 40.29
N LEU A 85 -16.65 -9.93 40.38
CA LEU A 85 -15.91 -9.10 41.35
C LEU A 85 -16.33 -9.38 42.81
N SER A 86 -17.25 -10.31 43.04
CA SER A 86 -17.83 -10.63 44.35
C SER A 86 -16.99 -11.60 45.21
N SER A 87 -15.95 -12.23 44.67
CA SER A 87 -15.22 -13.32 45.37
C SER A 87 -13.76 -13.04 45.75
N PHE A 88 -13.19 -11.87 45.43
CA PHE A 88 -11.84 -11.48 45.85
C PHE A 88 -11.88 -10.34 46.88
N VAL A 89 -12.33 -10.66 48.10
CA VAL A 89 -11.99 -9.88 49.29
C VAL A 89 -11.04 -10.71 50.14
N GLU A 90 -9.75 -10.58 49.88
CA GLU A 90 -8.73 -10.91 50.87
C GLU A 90 -8.15 -9.61 51.46
N ASN A 91 -8.13 -9.61 52.79
CA ASN A 91 -7.79 -8.52 53.68
C ASN A 91 -6.42 -7.89 53.39
N GLY A 92 -6.39 -6.57 53.36
CA GLY A 92 -5.16 -5.78 53.26
C GLY A 92 -5.41 -4.30 53.53
N SER A 93 -5.82 -3.96 54.75
CA SER A 93 -5.79 -2.60 55.28
C SER A 93 -4.36 -2.06 55.22
N HIS A 94 -4.15 -0.88 54.63
CA HIS A 94 -3.35 0.24 55.17
C HIS A 94 -3.34 1.40 54.15
N SER A 95 -4.00 2.51 54.50
CA SER A 95 -3.87 3.80 53.82
C SER A 95 -3.07 4.77 54.71
N PRO A 96 -2.22 5.63 54.15
CA PRO A 96 -1.85 6.88 54.78
C PRO A 96 -2.41 8.09 54.01
N GLU A 97 -2.81 9.07 54.80
CA GLU A 97 -3.25 10.42 54.45
C GLU A 97 -2.23 11.20 53.60
N SER A 98 -2.73 12.04 52.70
CA SER A 98 -1.96 13.12 52.08
C SER A 98 -2.79 14.40 52.09
N SER A 99 -2.44 15.30 52.99
CA SER A 99 -2.89 16.68 53.10
C SER A 99 -2.04 17.59 52.21
N ALA A 100 -2.70 18.48 51.47
CA ALA A 100 -2.08 19.57 50.71
C ALA A 100 -2.21 20.89 51.49
N PRO A 101 -1.27 21.83 51.34
CA PRO A 101 -1.55 23.23 51.62
C PRO A 101 -1.34 24.14 50.41
N ASP A 102 -2.33 25.01 50.25
CA ASP A 102 -2.40 26.20 49.40
C ASP A 102 -1.56 27.34 50.00
N VAL A 103 -0.78 28.07 49.19
CA VAL A 103 -0.11 29.31 49.62
C VAL A 103 -0.17 30.35 48.50
N SER A 104 -0.89 31.43 48.78
CA SER A 104 -0.89 32.69 48.03
C SER A 104 0.08 33.70 48.66
N PHE A 105 0.75 34.53 47.84
CA PHE A 105 1.50 35.69 48.32
C PHE A 105 1.30 36.90 47.39
N SER A 106 0.89 38.01 48.01
CA SER A 106 0.85 39.36 47.45
C SER A 106 2.21 40.08 47.63
N PRO A 107 2.55 41.08 46.78
CA PRO A 107 3.80 41.83 46.90
C PRO A 107 3.63 43.15 47.68
N SER A 108 4.63 43.51 48.47
CA SER A 108 4.78 44.82 49.09
C SER A 108 6.07 45.52 48.63
N GLU A 109 5.93 46.77 48.20
CA GLU A 109 7.00 47.71 47.85
C GLU A 109 7.79 48.19 49.09
N PRO A 110 9.05 48.62 48.91
CA PRO A 110 9.65 49.58 49.81
C PRO A 110 10.12 50.89 49.13
N LYS A 111 10.03 51.93 49.96
CA LYS A 111 10.14 53.36 49.71
C LYS A 111 11.58 53.85 49.46
N SER A 112 11.67 54.90 48.65
CA SER A 112 12.84 55.70 48.32
C SER A 112 13.35 56.59 49.47
N SER A 113 14.65 56.87 49.47
CA SER A 113 15.31 57.95 50.23
C SER A 113 15.91 59.01 49.29
N THR A 114 15.94 60.25 49.79
CA THR A 114 15.98 61.49 48.99
C THR A 114 17.25 62.28 49.30
N LEU A 115 18.29 62.26 48.43
CA LEU A 115 19.37 63.27 48.49
C LEU A 115 20.27 63.31 47.21
N ALA A 116 19.77 63.82 46.08
CA ALA A 116 20.62 64.20 44.93
C ALA A 116 19.88 65.05 43.87
N ARG A 117 19.39 66.26 44.20
CA ARG A 117 18.49 67.03 43.31
C ARG A 117 19.17 68.08 42.40
N SER A 118 20.49 68.29 42.48
CA SER A 118 21.16 69.32 41.66
C SER A 118 22.06 68.78 40.52
N LYS A 119 22.53 67.52 40.59
CA LYS A 119 23.27 66.86 39.48
C LYS A 119 22.38 66.11 38.49
N THR A 120 21.13 65.82 38.87
CA THR A 120 20.15 65.04 38.09
C THR A 120 19.53 65.81 36.94
N THR A 121 19.41 67.14 37.03
CA THR A 121 18.83 67.97 35.96
C THR A 121 19.71 68.03 34.71
N HIS A 122 21.04 68.10 34.85
CA HIS A 122 21.95 68.12 33.71
C HIS A 122 22.00 66.77 32.96
N ILE A 123 22.04 65.66 33.70
CA ILE A 123 22.04 64.30 33.15
C ILE A 123 20.72 64.01 32.42
N ASN A 124 19.59 64.45 32.97
CA ASN A 124 18.28 64.30 32.33
C ASN A 124 18.16 65.09 31.02
N THR A 125 18.74 66.29 30.92
CA THR A 125 18.79 67.04 29.66
C THR A 125 19.64 66.35 28.61
N GLN A 126 20.78 65.76 28.98
CA GLN A 126 21.63 65.02 28.04
C GLN A 126 21.00 63.71 27.56
N LEU A 127 20.33 62.97 28.45
CA LEU A 127 19.54 61.78 28.08
C LEU A 127 18.40 62.14 27.13
N LYS A 128 17.71 63.26 27.37
CA LYS A 128 16.64 63.73 26.48
C LYS A 128 17.18 64.07 25.08
N ASN A 129 18.32 64.73 25.01
CA ASN A 129 18.96 65.08 23.73
C ASN A 129 19.48 63.83 22.99
N PHE A 130 20.00 62.84 23.72
CA PHE A 130 20.40 61.56 23.13
C PHE A 130 19.20 60.80 22.55
N ASN A 131 18.08 60.73 23.29
CA ASN A 131 16.87 60.07 22.81
C ASN A 131 16.29 60.74 21.55
N ILE A 132 16.30 62.08 21.49
CA ILE A 132 15.88 62.81 20.28
C ILE A 132 16.75 62.43 19.07
N ALA A 133 18.07 62.36 19.25
CA ALA A 133 18.99 62.01 18.16
C ALA A 133 18.86 60.55 17.69
N VAL A 134 18.57 59.61 18.61
CA VAL A 134 18.28 58.21 18.26
C VAL A 134 16.96 58.08 17.50
N GLU A 135 15.92 58.81 17.90
CA GLU A 135 14.63 58.82 17.18
C GLU A 135 14.76 59.45 15.79
N GLU A 136 15.52 60.54 15.64
CA GLU A 136 15.79 61.16 14.34
C GLU A 136 16.54 60.21 13.40
N ALA A 137 17.55 59.49 13.91
CA ALA A 137 18.24 58.46 13.15
C ALA A 137 17.28 57.34 12.72
N SER A 138 16.39 56.88 13.60
CA SER A 138 15.40 55.83 13.28
C SER A 138 14.36 56.28 12.26
N LYS A 139 13.96 57.56 12.25
CA LYS A 139 12.99 58.12 11.28
C LYS A 139 13.55 58.20 9.86
N SER A 140 14.88 58.19 9.69
CA SER A 140 15.53 58.17 8.37
C SER A 140 15.40 56.83 7.62
N GLY A 141 14.76 55.82 8.23
CA GLY A 141 14.58 54.48 7.65
C GLY A 141 15.86 53.63 7.61
N ARG A 142 17.00 54.19 8.01
CA ARG A 142 18.26 53.47 8.21
C ARG A 142 18.47 53.22 9.70
N ARG A 143 18.70 51.95 10.07
CA ARG A 143 19.09 51.63 11.45
C ARG A 143 20.54 52.12 11.66
N PRO A 144 20.81 52.91 12.71
CA PRO A 144 22.13 53.48 12.91
C PRO A 144 23.17 52.36 13.09
N HIS A 145 24.26 52.43 12.33
CA HIS A 145 25.33 51.45 12.38
C HIS A 145 26.05 51.52 13.74
N HIS A 146 26.68 50.44 14.19
CA HIS A 146 27.36 50.36 15.50
C HIS A 146 28.27 51.57 15.77
N GLN A 147 29.00 52.00 14.74
CA GLN A 147 29.90 53.15 14.79
C GLN A 147 29.18 54.49 14.97
N GLU A 148 27.98 54.65 14.41
CA GLU A 148 27.16 55.86 14.54
C GLU A 148 26.55 55.97 15.94
N LEU A 149 26.10 54.84 16.51
CA LEU A 149 25.65 54.78 17.90
C LEU A 149 26.80 55.10 18.88
N GLN A 150 27.99 54.55 18.65
CA GLN A 150 29.17 54.90 19.44
C GLN A 150 29.50 56.40 19.34
N ASN A 151 29.45 56.97 18.14
CA ASN A 151 29.69 58.40 17.93
C ASN A 151 28.63 59.28 18.62
N LEU A 152 27.36 58.87 18.61
CA LEU A 152 26.26 59.57 19.30
C LEU A 152 26.42 59.54 20.82
N VAL A 153 26.77 58.37 21.38
CA VAL A 153 27.06 58.20 22.81
C VAL A 153 28.28 59.04 23.21
N GLN A 154 29.36 58.98 22.43
CA GLN A 154 30.58 59.77 22.67
C GLN A 154 30.29 61.28 22.64
N LYS A 155 29.51 61.74 21.67
CA LYS A 155 29.22 63.16 21.46
C LYS A 155 28.32 63.76 22.54
N HIS A 156 27.31 63.01 23.02
CA HIS A 156 26.26 63.56 23.88
C HIS A 156 26.34 63.17 25.35
N LEU A 157 27.03 62.08 25.69
CA LEU A 157 27.09 61.57 27.07
C LEU A 157 28.48 61.63 27.70
N ILE A 158 29.54 61.66 26.89
CA ILE A 158 30.91 61.44 27.39
C ILE A 158 31.71 62.74 27.59
N THR A 159 31.48 63.76 26.77
CA THR A 159 32.24 65.03 26.79
C THR A 159 32.31 65.77 28.15
N PRO A 160 31.34 65.66 29.10
CA PRO A 160 31.43 66.33 30.41
C PRO A 160 31.71 65.42 31.61
N LEU A 161 31.89 64.10 31.45
CA LEU A 161 32.11 63.18 32.58
C LEU A 161 33.57 62.72 32.68
N GLY A 162 34.09 62.66 33.90
CA GLY A 162 35.46 62.22 34.17
C GLY A 162 35.75 60.78 33.68
N ASN A 163 37.03 60.52 33.39
CA ASN A 163 37.53 59.32 32.70
C ASN A 163 37.05 57.98 33.30
N SER A 164 36.78 57.89 34.61
CA SER A 164 36.31 56.65 35.24
C SER A 164 34.85 56.33 34.91
N THR A 165 33.97 57.34 34.88
CA THR A 165 32.55 57.13 34.55
C THR A 165 32.36 56.89 33.06
N GLN A 166 33.19 57.51 32.21
CA GLN A 166 33.22 57.23 30.77
C GLN A 166 33.50 55.74 30.51
N LYS A 167 34.51 55.16 31.16
CA LYS A 167 34.86 53.74 30.98
C LYS A 167 33.70 52.81 31.38
N TYR A 168 32.99 53.13 32.47
CA TYR A 168 31.83 52.36 32.92
C TYR A 168 30.66 52.43 31.93
N ILE A 169 30.37 53.62 31.39
CA ILE A 169 29.29 53.80 30.40
C ILE A 169 29.62 53.05 29.10
N MET A 170 30.85 53.14 28.61
CA MET A 170 31.28 52.43 27.39
C MET A 170 31.18 50.91 27.56
N GLN A 171 31.60 50.41 28.73
CA GLN A 171 31.49 48.98 29.04
C GLN A 171 30.02 48.50 29.09
N ASN A 172 29.11 49.31 29.63
CA ASN A 172 27.68 48.98 29.65
C ASN A 172 27.03 49.04 28.25
N VAL A 173 27.46 49.97 27.39
CA VAL A 173 27.00 50.05 26.00
C VAL A 173 27.49 48.85 25.20
N ASP A 174 28.75 48.44 25.37
CA ASP A 174 29.29 47.25 24.71
C ASP A 174 28.57 45.96 25.18
N ASN A 175 28.26 45.86 26.48
CA ASN A 175 27.44 44.77 27.02
C ASN A 175 26.03 44.76 26.39
N LEU A 176 25.37 45.92 26.29
CA LEU A 176 24.03 46.01 25.68
C LEU A 176 24.04 45.66 24.18
N ILE A 177 25.08 46.08 23.45
CA ILE A 177 25.25 45.73 22.02
C ILE A 177 25.45 44.22 21.87
N LYS A 178 26.21 43.60 22.76
CA LYS A 178 26.38 42.15 22.81
C LYS A 178 25.06 41.44 23.09
N ASP A 179 24.29 41.89 24.07
CA ASP A 179 22.97 41.34 24.42
C ASP A 179 21.98 41.46 23.25
N MET A 180 21.98 42.60 22.54
CA MET A 180 21.16 42.78 21.33
C MET A 180 21.58 41.86 20.17
N GLY A 181 22.86 41.50 20.08
CA GLY A 181 23.36 40.50 19.13
C GLY A 181 22.84 39.10 19.45
N GLU A 182 22.85 38.71 20.72
CA GLU A 182 22.32 37.43 21.21
C GLU A 182 20.81 37.31 20.98
N LEU A 183 20.05 38.40 21.17
CA LEU A 183 18.61 38.48 20.86
C LEU A 183 18.30 38.31 19.37
N LYS A 184 19.12 38.85 18.46
CA LYS A 184 18.96 38.61 17.00
C LYS A 184 19.25 37.17 16.62
N LEU A 185 20.27 36.57 17.23
CA LEU A 185 20.59 35.17 17.02
C LEU A 185 19.42 34.28 17.50
N GLN A 186 18.81 34.62 18.64
CA GLN A 186 17.58 33.98 19.12
C GLN A 186 16.40 34.16 18.14
N GLY A 187 16.26 35.33 17.51
CA GLY A 187 15.24 35.58 16.47
C GLY A 187 15.37 34.65 15.27
N HIS A 188 16.58 34.47 14.73
CA HIS A 188 16.81 33.54 13.62
C HIS A 188 16.57 32.07 14.01
N VAL A 189 16.91 31.69 15.24
CA VAL A 189 16.60 30.35 15.76
C VAL A 189 15.10 30.13 15.86
N LEU A 190 14.33 31.15 16.28
CA LEU A 190 12.88 31.08 16.35
C LEU A 190 12.22 31.01 14.96
N GLU A 191 12.71 31.78 13.99
CA GLU A 191 12.28 31.72 12.58
C GLU A 191 12.56 30.34 11.98
N GLN A 192 13.76 29.79 12.18
CA GLN A 192 14.12 28.46 11.71
C GLN A 192 13.26 27.37 12.37
N LEU A 193 12.97 27.51 13.67
CA LEU A 193 12.08 26.60 14.39
C LEU A 193 10.65 26.71 13.86
N ALA A 194 10.14 27.91 13.61
CA ALA A 194 8.80 28.12 13.03
C ALA A 194 8.69 27.46 11.65
N HIS A 195 9.67 27.66 10.77
CA HIS A 195 9.72 26.98 9.47
C HIS A 195 9.75 25.45 9.59
N GLN A 196 10.54 24.92 10.54
CA GLN A 196 10.60 23.48 10.78
C GLN A 196 9.26 22.94 11.31
N ILE A 197 8.59 23.67 12.21
CA ILE A 197 7.25 23.30 12.71
C ILE A 197 6.23 23.30 11.58
N THR A 198 6.19 24.33 10.73
CA THR A 198 5.29 24.37 9.58
C THR A 198 5.56 23.23 8.60
N ALA A 199 6.83 22.91 8.32
CA ALA A 199 7.19 21.78 7.47
C ALA A 199 6.75 20.43 8.06
N MET A 200 6.92 20.24 9.38
CA MET A 200 6.43 19.04 10.08
C MET A 200 4.90 18.97 10.09
N GLN A 201 4.19 20.09 10.26
CA GLN A 201 2.73 20.15 10.20
C GLN A 201 2.22 19.78 8.80
N GLN A 202 2.83 20.32 7.74
CA GLN A 202 2.47 19.97 6.37
C GLN A 202 2.70 18.48 6.10
N GLN A 203 3.87 17.96 6.49
CA GLN A 203 4.17 16.53 6.37
C GLN A 203 3.16 15.65 7.13
N ALA A 204 2.69 16.10 8.30
CA ALA A 204 1.67 15.39 9.07
C ALA A 204 0.30 15.40 8.37
N LEU A 205 -0.12 16.55 7.81
CA LEU A 205 -1.36 16.66 7.03
C LEU A 205 -1.32 15.79 5.77
N ASP A 206 -0.20 15.79 5.04
CA ASP A 206 -0.02 14.95 3.86
C ASP A 206 -0.11 13.46 4.21
N ARG A 207 0.49 13.05 5.34
CA ARG A 207 0.37 11.67 5.86
C ARG A 207 -1.06 11.32 6.25
N LEU A 208 -1.80 12.24 6.88
CA LEU A 208 -3.20 12.02 7.25
C LEU A 208 -4.09 11.84 6.02
N ALA A 209 -3.88 12.64 4.96
CA ALA A 209 -4.60 12.49 3.70
C ALA A 209 -4.36 11.11 3.06
N ILE A 210 -3.12 10.62 3.07
CA ILE A 210 -2.77 9.28 2.58
C ILE A 210 -3.44 8.19 3.43
N ILE A 211 -3.43 8.32 4.76
CA ILE A 211 -4.07 7.36 5.67
C ILE A 211 -5.58 7.32 5.42
N GLN A 212 -6.24 8.48 5.35
CA GLN A 212 -7.67 8.58 5.10
C GLN A 212 -8.06 7.92 3.77
N SER A 213 -7.35 8.23 2.68
CA SER A 213 -7.58 7.61 1.37
C SER A 213 -7.41 6.09 1.41
N LYS A 214 -6.38 5.57 2.10
CA LYS A 214 -6.19 4.13 2.26
C LYS A 214 -7.28 3.47 3.11
N THR A 215 -7.74 4.13 4.17
CA THR A 215 -8.84 3.63 5.00
C THR A 215 -10.13 3.55 4.21
N GLU A 216 -10.47 4.59 3.43
CA GLU A 216 -11.63 4.59 2.54
C GLU A 216 -11.55 3.45 1.51
N ALA A 217 -10.39 3.27 0.87
CA ALA A 217 -10.17 2.18 -0.07
C ALA A 217 -10.38 0.80 0.57
N ILE A 218 -9.88 0.57 1.80
CA ILE A 218 -10.07 -0.71 2.50
C ILE A 218 -11.55 -0.95 2.84
N LEU A 219 -12.27 0.10 3.27
CA LEU A 219 -13.70 -0.01 3.59
C LEU A 219 -14.53 -0.31 2.35
N THR A 220 -14.30 0.43 1.26
CA THR A 220 -14.92 0.19 -0.05
C THR A 220 -14.64 -1.23 -0.53
N GLN A 221 -13.38 -1.67 -0.46
CA GLN A 221 -13.00 -3.02 -0.85
C GLN A 221 -13.74 -4.08 -0.05
N ASN A 222 -13.80 -3.98 1.27
CA ASN A 222 -14.48 -4.97 2.10
C ASN A 222 -15.97 -5.05 1.79
N PHE A 223 -16.63 -3.91 1.60
CA PHE A 223 -18.04 -3.86 1.24
C PHE A 223 -18.29 -4.50 -0.13
N GLU A 224 -17.55 -4.04 -1.15
CA GLU A 224 -17.75 -4.51 -2.53
C GLU A 224 -17.34 -5.96 -2.74
N LEU A 225 -16.37 -6.49 -1.98
CA LEU A 225 -15.98 -7.91 -2.06
C LEU A 225 -17.10 -8.85 -1.60
N LEU A 226 -17.88 -8.43 -0.60
CA LEU A 226 -19.02 -9.17 -0.07
C LEU A 226 -20.24 -9.04 -0.96
N GLU A 227 -20.43 -7.87 -1.57
CA GLU A 227 -21.62 -7.58 -2.37
C GLU A 227 -21.49 -8.08 -3.81
N TYR A 228 -20.34 -7.87 -4.45
CA TYR A 228 -20.12 -8.18 -5.87
C TYR A 228 -19.35 -9.50 -6.05
N THR A 229 -19.99 -10.58 -5.61
CA THR A 229 -19.43 -11.93 -5.75
C THR A 229 -19.44 -12.48 -7.17
N ILE A 230 -20.22 -11.87 -8.07
CA ILE A 230 -20.41 -12.22 -9.49
C ILE A 230 -20.26 -10.94 -10.33
N PRO A 231 -19.77 -11.02 -11.60
CA PRO A 231 -19.72 -9.87 -12.49
C PRO A 231 -21.09 -9.19 -12.66
N ARG A 232 -21.09 -7.85 -12.60
CA ARG A 232 -22.31 -7.02 -12.67
C ARG A 232 -22.65 -6.58 -14.09
N LEU A 233 -21.68 -6.55 -14.99
CA LEU A 233 -21.91 -6.19 -16.39
C LEU A 233 -22.06 -7.44 -17.24
N PHE A 234 -23.23 -7.60 -17.85
CA PHE A 234 -23.52 -8.68 -18.77
C PHE A 234 -24.58 -8.25 -19.79
N ILE A 235 -24.62 -8.99 -20.90
CA ILE A 235 -25.68 -8.91 -21.90
C ILE A 235 -26.19 -10.30 -22.23
N VAL A 236 -27.35 -10.36 -22.89
CA VAL A 236 -27.92 -11.60 -23.38
C VAL A 236 -28.14 -11.50 -24.89
N LEU A 237 -27.59 -12.47 -25.61
CA LEU A 237 -27.67 -12.57 -27.06
C LEU A 237 -28.33 -13.90 -27.44
N PRO A 238 -29.01 -13.97 -28.60
CA PRO A 238 -29.50 -15.25 -29.12
C PRO A 238 -28.33 -16.19 -29.44
N ASP A 239 -28.52 -17.49 -29.24
CA ASP A 239 -27.55 -18.50 -29.62
C ASP A 239 -27.42 -18.53 -31.15
N THR A 240 -26.24 -18.16 -31.64
CA THR A 240 -25.91 -18.05 -33.09
C THR A 240 -26.10 -19.35 -33.89
N SER A 241 -26.28 -20.50 -33.23
CA SER A 241 -26.55 -21.77 -33.89
C SER A 241 -27.96 -21.87 -34.50
N THR A 242 -28.89 -21.01 -34.10
CA THR A 242 -30.25 -20.95 -34.65
C THR A 242 -30.40 -19.79 -35.63
N SER A 243 -30.96 -20.06 -36.81
CA SER A 243 -31.34 -19.00 -37.76
C SER A 243 -32.23 -17.97 -37.06
N LEU A 244 -31.91 -16.68 -37.21
CA LEU A 244 -32.62 -15.53 -36.61
C LEU A 244 -34.01 -15.32 -37.23
N ASP A 245 -34.88 -16.32 -37.15
CA ASP A 245 -36.27 -16.23 -37.58
C ASP A 245 -37.15 -15.79 -36.39
N LEU A 246 -37.69 -14.57 -36.48
CA LEU A 246 -38.58 -13.97 -35.46
C LEU A 246 -39.82 -14.84 -35.19
N THR A 247 -40.26 -15.67 -36.14
CA THR A 247 -41.41 -16.55 -35.95
C THR A 247 -41.10 -17.74 -35.05
N ALA A 248 -39.81 -18.08 -34.86
CA ALA A 248 -39.33 -19.16 -34.00
C ALA A 248 -38.93 -18.70 -32.59
N MET A 249 -39.31 -17.48 -32.18
CA MET A 249 -38.95 -16.85 -30.90
C MET A 249 -39.20 -17.72 -29.66
N VAL A 250 -40.20 -18.61 -29.70
CA VAL A 250 -40.55 -19.50 -28.57
C VAL A 250 -39.46 -20.53 -28.29
N HIS A 251 -38.63 -20.85 -29.29
CA HIS A 251 -37.58 -21.87 -29.19
C HIS A 251 -36.16 -21.30 -29.23
N THR A 252 -36.02 -19.96 -29.32
CA THR A 252 -34.70 -19.33 -29.33
C THR A 252 -34.01 -19.57 -28.00
N LYS A 253 -32.80 -20.13 -28.05
CA LYS A 253 -31.93 -20.22 -26.88
C LYS A 253 -31.19 -18.90 -26.73
N PHE A 254 -31.07 -18.44 -25.50
CA PHE A 254 -30.35 -17.23 -25.17
C PHE A 254 -29.09 -17.57 -24.38
N ARG A 255 -28.03 -16.80 -24.62
CA ARG A 255 -26.76 -16.91 -23.91
C ARG A 255 -26.40 -15.59 -23.24
N LEU A 256 -26.01 -15.69 -21.98
CA LEU A 256 -25.47 -14.58 -21.21
C LEU A 256 -23.96 -14.46 -21.43
N HIS A 257 -23.51 -13.28 -21.82
CA HIS A 257 -22.10 -12.94 -21.98
C HIS A 257 -21.73 -11.86 -20.97
N PHE A 258 -20.64 -12.07 -20.21
CA PHE A 258 -20.15 -11.06 -19.29
C PHE A 258 -19.25 -10.06 -20.01
N ILE A 259 -19.26 -8.83 -19.52
CA ILE A 259 -18.44 -7.73 -20.02
C ILE A 259 -17.28 -7.50 -19.05
N CYS A 260 -16.08 -7.37 -19.60
CA CYS A 260 -14.90 -6.93 -18.88
C CYS A 260 -15.05 -5.45 -18.47
N GLU A 261 -14.91 -5.17 -17.17
CA GLU A 261 -14.98 -3.83 -16.59
C GLU A 261 -13.65 -3.06 -16.68
N CYS A 262 -12.80 -3.37 -17.66
CA CYS A 262 -11.59 -2.59 -17.83
C CYS A 262 -11.89 -1.21 -18.42
N GLY A 263 -11.11 -0.23 -18.01
CA GLY A 263 -11.19 1.15 -18.48
C GLY A 263 -9.92 1.91 -18.10
N GLU A 264 -9.91 3.22 -18.30
CA GLU A 264 -8.76 4.06 -17.92
C GLU A 264 -8.40 3.91 -16.42
N HIS A 265 -9.38 3.62 -15.55
CA HIS A 265 -9.15 3.38 -14.13
C HIS A 265 -8.46 2.03 -13.81
N THR A 266 -8.46 1.06 -14.75
CA THR A 266 -7.70 -0.19 -14.62
C THR A 266 -6.41 -0.17 -15.43
N LYS A 267 -6.17 0.90 -16.19
CA LYS A 267 -5.04 1.04 -17.10
C LYS A 267 -3.75 1.20 -16.34
N ALA A 268 -2.87 0.24 -16.54
CA ALA A 268 -1.48 0.36 -16.13
C ALA A 268 -0.76 1.44 -16.95
N ASN A 269 0.16 2.17 -16.33
CA ASN A 269 1.06 3.06 -17.06
C ASN A 269 1.86 2.24 -18.09
N GLY A 270 1.76 2.61 -19.37
CA GLY A 270 2.41 1.88 -20.45
C GLY A 270 1.71 0.59 -20.89
N SER A 271 0.47 0.35 -20.44
CA SER A 271 -0.36 -0.74 -20.97
C SER A 271 -0.45 -0.63 -22.49
N LYS A 272 -0.22 -1.76 -23.15
CA LYS A 272 -0.38 -1.90 -24.61
C LYS A 272 -1.74 -2.45 -24.97
N ILE A 273 -2.43 -3.04 -24.00
CA ILE A 273 -3.75 -3.63 -24.20
C ILE A 273 -4.77 -2.49 -24.15
N PRO A 274 -5.69 -2.39 -25.13
CA PRO A 274 -6.76 -1.42 -25.05
C PRO A 274 -7.59 -1.61 -23.77
N HIS A 275 -7.81 -0.53 -23.01
CA HIS A 275 -8.59 -0.55 -21.77
C HIS A 275 -9.98 0.03 -22.01
N HIS A 276 -10.87 -0.81 -22.53
CA HIS A 276 -12.26 -0.45 -22.75
C HIS A 276 -13.21 -1.62 -22.49
N LEU A 277 -14.49 -1.34 -22.33
CA LEU A 277 -15.49 -2.39 -22.15
C LEU A 277 -15.49 -3.34 -23.36
N HIS A 278 -15.41 -4.64 -23.11
CA HIS A 278 -15.47 -5.67 -24.16
C HIS A 278 -16.05 -6.96 -23.57
N LEU A 279 -16.50 -7.89 -24.42
CA LEU A 279 -17.00 -9.17 -23.95
C LEU A 279 -15.82 -9.99 -23.47
N ALA A 280 -15.95 -10.58 -22.28
CA ALA A 280 -14.95 -11.52 -21.81
C ALA A 280 -14.88 -12.71 -22.78
N ASN A 281 -13.68 -13.24 -23.00
CA ASN A 281 -13.46 -14.35 -23.91
C ASN A 281 -14.01 -15.66 -23.32
N HIS A 282 -15.31 -15.90 -23.52
CA HIS A 282 -16.02 -17.13 -23.16
C HIS A 282 -17.23 -17.36 -24.09
N GLU A 283 -17.69 -18.60 -24.21
CA GLU A 283 -18.78 -19.01 -25.13
C GLU A 283 -20.19 -18.51 -24.74
N GLY A 284 -20.31 -17.75 -23.66
CA GLY A 284 -21.59 -17.42 -23.04
C GLY A 284 -22.23 -18.58 -22.26
N TYR A 285 -23.16 -18.25 -21.37
CA TYR A 285 -23.90 -19.20 -20.54
C TYR A 285 -25.33 -19.33 -21.02
N VAL A 286 -25.79 -20.55 -21.28
CA VAL A 286 -27.19 -20.76 -21.68
C VAL A 286 -28.11 -20.32 -20.54
N VAL A 287 -29.04 -19.43 -20.85
CA VAL A 287 -30.06 -18.96 -19.92
C VAL A 287 -31.13 -20.04 -19.80
N ASN A 288 -31.20 -20.68 -18.63
CA ASN A 288 -32.34 -21.49 -18.24
C ASN A 288 -33.51 -20.56 -17.89
N LYS A 289 -34.74 -20.97 -18.20
CA LYS A 289 -35.96 -20.20 -17.90
C LYS A 289 -35.89 -18.75 -18.42
N PRO A 290 -35.69 -18.53 -19.73
CA PRO A 290 -35.60 -17.19 -20.31
C PRO A 290 -36.79 -16.31 -19.93
N THR A 291 -37.98 -16.91 -19.78
CA THR A 291 -39.18 -16.22 -19.31
C THR A 291 -38.95 -15.52 -17.97
N GLU A 292 -38.70 -16.27 -16.90
CA GLU A 292 -38.45 -15.71 -15.56
C GLU A 292 -37.23 -14.78 -15.54
N PHE A 293 -36.17 -15.12 -16.29
CA PHE A 293 -34.95 -14.32 -16.36
C PHE A 293 -35.20 -12.92 -16.92
N PHE A 294 -35.88 -12.79 -18.07
CA PHE A 294 -36.13 -11.47 -18.67
C PHE A 294 -37.22 -10.68 -17.94
N GLU A 295 -38.11 -11.34 -17.21
CA GLU A 295 -39.03 -10.62 -16.31
C GLU A 295 -38.24 -9.89 -15.22
N LYS A 296 -37.21 -10.56 -14.68
CA LYS A 296 -36.37 -9.99 -13.63
C LYS A 296 -35.32 -8.99 -14.15
N TYR A 297 -34.55 -9.37 -15.17
CA TYR A 297 -33.38 -8.61 -15.65
C TYR A 297 -33.64 -7.84 -16.94
N GLY A 298 -34.83 -7.97 -17.54
CA GLY A 298 -35.18 -7.32 -18.81
C GLY A 298 -34.97 -5.81 -18.81
N PRO A 299 -35.41 -5.05 -17.79
CA PRO A 299 -35.18 -3.61 -17.72
C PRO A 299 -33.70 -3.22 -17.78
N PHE A 300 -32.85 -3.92 -17.01
CA PHE A 300 -31.40 -3.76 -17.04
C PHE A 300 -30.82 -4.10 -18.42
N LEU A 301 -31.28 -5.18 -19.04
CA LEU A 301 -30.78 -5.63 -20.34
C LEU A 301 -31.16 -4.67 -21.47
N ILE A 302 -32.37 -4.13 -21.48
CA ILE A 302 -32.78 -3.09 -22.44
C ILE A 302 -31.79 -1.94 -22.36
N LEU A 303 -31.55 -1.42 -21.16
CA LEU A 303 -30.61 -0.31 -20.95
C LEU A 303 -29.20 -0.65 -21.45
N MET A 304 -28.68 -1.82 -21.07
CA MET A 304 -27.33 -2.26 -21.50
C MET A 304 -27.23 -2.40 -23.03
N LEU A 305 -28.24 -3.01 -23.66
CA LEU A 305 -28.29 -3.24 -25.10
C LEU A 305 -28.46 -1.91 -25.87
N GLU A 306 -29.29 -0.98 -25.37
CA GLU A 306 -29.43 0.37 -25.93
C GLU A 306 -28.13 1.16 -25.81
N MET A 307 -27.43 1.11 -24.67
CA MET A 307 -26.12 1.75 -24.52
C MET A 307 -25.10 1.19 -25.53
N ILE A 308 -25.08 -0.12 -25.72
CA ILE A 308 -24.21 -0.78 -26.70
C ILE A 308 -24.57 -0.35 -28.13
N LYS A 309 -25.87 -0.37 -28.46
CA LYS A 309 -26.39 0.02 -29.78
C LYS A 309 -26.09 1.49 -30.09
N MET A 310 -26.38 2.40 -29.16
CA MET A 310 -26.05 3.82 -29.32
C MET A 310 -24.54 4.04 -29.47
N GLY A 311 -23.72 3.34 -28.71
CA GLY A 311 -22.27 3.40 -28.86
C GLY A 311 -21.76 2.87 -30.20
N ALA A 312 -22.46 1.92 -30.82
CA ALA A 312 -22.19 1.43 -32.16
C ALA A 312 -22.70 2.41 -33.25
N GLU A 313 -23.88 3.01 -33.09
CA GLU A 313 -24.53 3.88 -34.07
C GLU A 313 -23.98 5.33 -34.09
N ALA A 314 -23.60 5.89 -32.95
CA ALA A 314 -23.10 7.28 -32.84
C ALA A 314 -21.74 7.51 -33.55
N ALA A 315 -21.21 6.49 -34.22
CA ALA A 315 -19.84 6.39 -34.68
C ALA A 315 -19.64 6.59 -36.19
N GLY A 316 -20.06 7.75 -36.73
CA GLY A 316 -19.22 8.41 -37.73
C GLY A 316 -17.83 8.79 -37.16
N HIS A 317 -17.74 8.88 -35.83
CA HIS A 317 -16.52 8.91 -35.03
C HIS A 317 -16.61 7.87 -33.90
N PHE A 318 -15.90 6.76 -34.07
CA PHE A 318 -15.86 5.59 -33.17
C PHE A 318 -15.73 5.97 -31.69
N VAL A 319 -16.70 5.56 -30.87
CA VAL A 319 -16.49 5.39 -29.42
C VAL A 319 -15.73 4.06 -29.27
N PRO A 320 -14.41 4.08 -29.00
CA PRO A 320 -13.57 2.88 -29.10
C PRO A 320 -13.93 1.80 -28.09
N ALA A 321 -14.80 2.11 -27.12
CA ALA A 321 -15.12 1.25 -26.01
C ALA A 321 -16.28 0.28 -26.22
N LEU A 322 -16.98 0.34 -27.36
CA LEU A 322 -18.08 -0.58 -27.67
C LEU A 322 -17.89 -1.25 -29.03
N ALA A 323 -17.22 -0.59 -29.98
CA ALA A 323 -16.78 -1.19 -31.25
C ALA A 323 -15.81 -2.37 -31.09
N SER A 324 -15.30 -2.56 -29.88
CA SER A 324 -14.29 -3.53 -29.51
C SER A 324 -14.81 -4.64 -28.60
N LEU A 325 -16.14 -4.81 -28.51
CA LEU A 325 -16.79 -6.06 -28.12
C LEU A 325 -16.42 -7.15 -29.16
N LYS A 326 -15.12 -7.45 -29.29
CA LYS A 326 -14.57 -8.47 -30.16
C LYS A 326 -14.98 -9.81 -29.57
N LEU A 327 -15.94 -10.46 -30.21
CA LEU A 327 -16.38 -11.80 -29.82
C LEU A 327 -15.35 -12.89 -30.18
N VAL A 328 -14.24 -12.55 -30.87
CA VAL A 328 -13.18 -13.50 -31.25
C VAL A 328 -11.80 -12.85 -31.20
N ASP A 329 -11.00 -13.19 -30.18
CA ASP A 329 -9.59 -12.76 -30.05
C ASP A 329 -8.57 -13.80 -30.56
N ALA A 330 -9.00 -14.80 -31.34
CA ALA A 330 -8.11 -15.86 -31.81
C ALA A 330 -7.48 -15.63 -33.20
N ILE A 331 -7.68 -14.47 -33.85
CA ILE A 331 -7.16 -14.25 -35.22
C ILE A 331 -6.39 -12.94 -35.27
N ASP A 332 -5.08 -13.02 -34.99
CA ASP A 332 -4.09 -12.20 -35.67
C ASP A 332 -4.18 -12.56 -37.16
N TYR A 333 -4.99 -11.84 -37.94
CA TYR A 333 -4.80 -11.47 -39.34
C TYR A 333 -6.07 -10.82 -39.93
N THR A 334 -5.89 -9.59 -40.43
CA THR A 334 -6.77 -8.82 -41.33
C THR A 334 -8.00 -8.12 -40.76
N GLN A 335 -8.09 -6.84 -41.11
CA GLN A 335 -9.19 -5.89 -40.88
C GLN A 335 -10.55 -6.34 -41.47
N VAL A 336 -10.55 -7.38 -42.31
CA VAL A 336 -11.74 -7.93 -43.01
C VAL A 336 -12.59 -8.83 -42.09
N ALA A 337 -11.99 -9.51 -41.09
CA ALA A 337 -12.73 -10.39 -40.17
C ALA A 337 -13.52 -9.61 -39.10
N ILE A 338 -13.12 -8.37 -38.79
CA ILE A 338 -13.76 -7.55 -37.75
C ILE A 338 -15.21 -7.21 -38.14
N GLY A 339 -15.46 -6.90 -39.42
CA GLY A 339 -16.78 -6.50 -39.91
C GLY A 339 -17.86 -7.58 -39.75
N SER A 340 -17.51 -8.85 -40.00
CA SER A 340 -18.47 -9.96 -39.89
C SER A 340 -18.86 -10.26 -38.45
N VAL A 341 -17.92 -10.14 -37.51
CA VAL A 341 -18.19 -10.40 -36.08
C VAL A 341 -19.01 -9.27 -35.46
N THR A 342 -18.73 -8.01 -35.82
CA THR A 342 -19.53 -6.87 -35.34
C THR A 342 -20.96 -6.90 -35.86
N SER A 343 -21.19 -7.37 -37.10
CA SER A 343 -22.55 -7.53 -37.65
C SER A 343 -23.37 -8.51 -36.81
N ASN A 344 -22.81 -9.68 -36.49
CA ASN A 344 -23.50 -10.70 -35.71
C ASN A 344 -23.86 -10.21 -34.29
N VAL A 345 -23.00 -9.41 -33.66
CA VAL A 345 -23.29 -8.85 -32.33
C VAL A 345 -24.40 -7.81 -32.42
N ILE A 346 -24.34 -6.90 -33.41
CA ILE A 346 -25.38 -5.86 -33.59
C ILE A 346 -26.72 -6.51 -33.93
N GLU A 347 -26.75 -7.49 -34.84
CA GLU A 347 -27.95 -8.26 -35.18
C GLU A 347 -28.49 -9.01 -33.95
N GLY A 348 -27.61 -9.60 -33.14
CA GLY A 348 -28.00 -10.23 -31.88
C GLY A 348 -28.56 -9.24 -30.86
N VAL A 349 -27.99 -8.03 -30.78
CA VAL A 349 -28.48 -6.93 -29.92
C VAL A 349 -29.86 -6.48 -30.38
N ASP A 350 -30.05 -6.24 -31.68
CA ASP A 350 -31.33 -5.85 -32.26
C ASP A 350 -32.39 -6.92 -32.04
N TYR A 351 -32.04 -8.20 -32.21
CA TYR A 351 -32.94 -9.32 -31.93
C TYR A 351 -33.35 -9.37 -30.46
N SER A 352 -32.38 -9.26 -29.54
CA SER A 352 -32.65 -9.24 -28.10
C SER A 352 -33.51 -8.05 -27.68
N LEU A 353 -33.29 -6.87 -28.26
CA LEU A 353 -34.14 -5.69 -28.03
C LEU A 353 -35.57 -5.92 -28.51
N ALA A 354 -35.74 -6.38 -29.76
CA ALA A 354 -37.06 -6.67 -30.32
C ALA A 354 -37.82 -7.73 -29.50
N TYR A 355 -37.12 -8.77 -29.03
CA TYR A 355 -37.68 -9.78 -28.14
C TYR A 355 -38.18 -9.18 -26.81
N LEU A 356 -37.36 -8.34 -26.18
CA LEU A 356 -37.69 -7.69 -24.91
C LEU A 356 -38.86 -6.71 -25.04
N GLU A 357 -38.90 -5.93 -26.13
CA GLU A 357 -39.98 -4.99 -26.44
C GLU A 357 -41.30 -5.70 -26.72
N GLN A 358 -41.31 -6.73 -27.57
CA GLN A 358 -42.52 -7.50 -27.87
C GLN A 358 -43.11 -8.09 -26.58
N ARG A 359 -42.25 -8.59 -25.70
CA ARG A 359 -42.71 -9.17 -24.44
C ARG A 359 -43.26 -8.12 -23.48
N ARG A 360 -42.68 -6.92 -23.45
CA ARG A 360 -43.19 -5.79 -22.68
C ARG A 360 -44.59 -5.39 -23.16
N ALA A 361 -44.82 -5.34 -24.48
CA ALA A 361 -46.13 -5.04 -25.06
C ALA A 361 -47.18 -6.11 -24.69
N GLY A 362 -46.79 -7.38 -24.65
CA GLY A 362 -47.68 -8.48 -24.25
C GLY A 362 -48.19 -8.41 -22.80
N PHE A 363 -47.42 -7.83 -21.88
CA PHE A 363 -47.85 -7.63 -20.48
C PHE A 363 -48.83 -6.46 -20.30
N GLN A 364 -48.77 -5.45 -21.18
CA GLN A 364 -49.63 -4.27 -21.09
C GLN A 364 -50.96 -4.42 -21.84
N GLY A 365 -51.08 -5.42 -22.71
CA GLY A 365 -52.18 -5.58 -23.67
C GLY A 365 -53.51 -6.13 -23.15
N SER A 366 -53.84 -6.07 -21.86
CA SER A 366 -55.14 -6.56 -21.36
C SER A 366 -56.11 -5.48 -20.88
N GLU A 367 -55.72 -4.22 -20.74
CA GLU A 367 -56.64 -3.16 -20.31
C GLU A 367 -56.49 -1.90 -21.19
N ASN A 368 -57.47 -1.69 -22.08
CA ASN A 368 -57.71 -0.48 -22.87
C ASN A 368 -56.72 -0.13 -23.99
N ALA A 369 -56.82 -0.86 -25.09
CA ALA A 369 -56.29 -0.46 -26.39
C ALA A 369 -57.12 0.71 -26.97
N ASN A 370 -56.70 1.94 -26.72
CA ASN A 370 -56.92 3.04 -27.67
C ASN A 370 -55.57 3.43 -28.27
N SER A 371 -55.50 3.18 -29.57
CA SER A 371 -54.38 3.30 -30.50
C SER A 371 -53.87 4.73 -30.61
N ASP A 372 -52.71 5.01 -30.04
CA ASP A 372 -51.80 6.03 -30.54
C ASP A 372 -50.41 5.40 -30.73
N GLY A 373 -49.81 5.66 -31.89
CA GLY A 373 -48.64 4.96 -32.41
C GLY A 373 -47.42 4.98 -31.48
N TYR A 374 -46.71 3.85 -31.44
CA TYR A 374 -45.47 3.70 -30.68
C TYR A 374 -44.38 4.60 -31.27
N THR A 375 -44.26 5.82 -30.77
CA THR A 375 -43.13 6.70 -31.04
C THR A 375 -41.91 6.16 -30.31
N LYS A 376 -40.82 5.87 -31.05
CA LYS A 376 -39.51 5.48 -30.51
C LYS A 376 -39.17 6.39 -29.31
N PRO A 377 -38.85 5.84 -28.13
CA PRO A 377 -38.64 6.63 -26.92
C PRO A 377 -37.63 7.74 -27.20
N SER A 378 -38.00 8.97 -26.84
CA SER A 378 -37.12 10.11 -27.03
C SER A 378 -35.90 10.00 -26.12
N HIS A 379 -34.80 10.68 -26.43
CA HIS A 379 -33.61 10.72 -25.56
C HIS A 379 -33.92 11.15 -24.11
N HIS A 380 -35.00 11.93 -23.92
CA HIS A 380 -35.49 12.36 -22.62
C HIS A 380 -36.16 11.21 -21.84
N ASP A 381 -36.79 10.24 -22.53
CA ASP A 381 -37.38 9.06 -21.89
C ASP A 381 -36.32 8.12 -21.33
N LEU A 382 -35.17 8.00 -21.99
CA LEU A 382 -34.08 7.14 -21.52
C LEU A 382 -33.51 7.62 -20.18
N THR A 383 -33.46 8.94 -19.97
CA THR A 383 -33.03 9.55 -18.70
C THR A 383 -34.06 9.33 -17.58
N SER A 384 -35.34 9.51 -17.89
CA SER A 384 -36.43 9.21 -16.94
C SER A 384 -36.52 7.72 -16.61
N TYR A 385 -36.22 6.86 -17.59
CA TYR A 385 -36.16 5.42 -17.42
C TYR A 385 -34.98 5.02 -16.53
N LEU A 386 -33.80 5.59 -16.79
CA LEU A 386 -32.60 5.43 -15.96
C LEU A 386 -32.84 5.83 -14.50
N ALA A 387 -33.65 6.86 -14.25
CA ALA A 387 -34.01 7.27 -12.90
C ALA A 387 -34.94 6.26 -12.18
N GLY A 388 -35.64 5.40 -12.92
CA GLY A 388 -36.53 4.37 -12.38
C GLY A 388 -35.97 2.95 -12.38
N VAL A 389 -34.84 2.70 -13.05
CA VAL A 389 -34.14 1.40 -12.99
C VAL A 389 -33.31 1.37 -11.71
N GLU A 390 -33.85 0.73 -10.68
CA GLU A 390 -33.10 0.38 -9.48
C GLU A 390 -31.89 -0.47 -9.92
N GLY A 391 -30.68 -0.01 -9.61
CA GLY A 391 -29.46 -0.71 -10.02
C GLY A 391 -29.45 -2.13 -9.48
N LEU A 392 -28.92 -3.09 -10.23
CA LEU A 392 -28.82 -4.48 -9.77
C LEU A 392 -28.00 -4.54 -8.46
N GLU A 393 -28.69 -4.85 -7.36
CA GLU A 393 -28.04 -5.08 -6.06
C GLU A 393 -27.30 -6.41 -6.05
N GLY A 394 -26.35 -6.61 -5.14
CA GLY A 394 -25.58 -7.85 -5.04
C GLY A 394 -26.46 -9.06 -4.68
N LEU A 395 -27.60 -8.85 -3.99
CA LEU A 395 -28.61 -9.90 -3.82
C LEU A 395 -29.21 -10.38 -5.15
N ASP A 396 -29.47 -9.47 -6.08
CA ASP A 396 -30.00 -9.82 -7.39
C ASP A 396 -28.96 -10.49 -8.27
N LEU A 397 -27.71 -10.05 -8.21
CA LEU A 397 -26.60 -10.67 -8.92
C LEU A 397 -26.31 -12.08 -8.37
N ARG A 398 -26.44 -12.33 -7.06
CA ARG A 398 -26.31 -13.68 -6.48
C ARG A 398 -27.33 -14.68 -7.04
N ARG A 399 -28.53 -14.20 -7.40
CA ARG A 399 -29.57 -15.03 -8.05
C ARG A 399 -29.31 -15.25 -9.54
N LEU A 400 -28.39 -14.51 -10.16
CA LEU A 400 -28.07 -14.66 -11.59
C LEU A 400 -27.65 -16.09 -11.91
N GLY A 401 -26.82 -16.69 -11.06
CA GLY A 401 -26.32 -18.06 -11.23
C GLY A 401 -27.41 -19.13 -11.31
N SER A 402 -28.58 -18.93 -10.68
CA SER A 402 -29.68 -19.90 -10.77
C SER A 402 -30.33 -19.95 -12.15
N PHE A 403 -30.17 -18.90 -12.95
CA PHE A 403 -30.65 -18.82 -14.33
C PHE A 403 -29.66 -19.35 -15.36
N LEU A 404 -28.45 -19.73 -14.96
CA LEU A 404 -27.40 -20.13 -15.90
C LEU A 404 -27.19 -21.64 -15.85
N VAL A 405 -27.12 -22.26 -17.03
CA VAL A 405 -26.71 -23.66 -17.15
C VAL A 405 -25.19 -23.72 -17.10
N ALA A 406 -24.64 -24.30 -16.03
CA ALA A 406 -23.21 -24.61 -15.97
C ALA A 406 -22.88 -25.67 -17.02
N ASN A 407 -21.87 -25.42 -17.85
CA ASN A 407 -21.34 -26.45 -18.74
C ASN A 407 -20.80 -27.61 -17.90
N ASN A 408 -21.00 -28.85 -18.35
CA ASN A 408 -20.69 -30.07 -17.58
C ASN A 408 -19.22 -30.19 -17.13
N SER A 409 -18.28 -29.47 -17.76
CA SER A 409 -16.86 -29.44 -17.38
C SER A 409 -16.52 -28.50 -16.23
N ASP A 410 -17.35 -27.47 -15.95
CA ASP A 410 -16.98 -26.32 -15.12
C ASP A 410 -18.12 -25.89 -14.18
N LYS A 411 -18.64 -26.85 -13.41
CA LYS A 411 -19.71 -26.56 -12.42
C LYS A 411 -19.31 -25.50 -11.39
N ASP A 412 -18.02 -25.33 -11.13
CA ASP A 412 -17.49 -24.38 -10.15
C ASP A 412 -17.07 -23.03 -10.76
N ASN A 413 -17.11 -22.86 -12.09
CA ASN A 413 -16.55 -21.68 -12.75
C ASN A 413 -17.57 -20.91 -13.61
N LEU A 414 -18.71 -20.55 -13.01
CA LEU A 414 -19.76 -19.72 -13.62
C LEU A 414 -19.33 -18.28 -13.98
N LEU A 415 -18.12 -17.88 -13.59
CA LEU A 415 -17.60 -16.52 -13.76
C LEU A 415 -16.80 -16.35 -15.06
N GLY A 416 -16.58 -17.45 -15.79
CA GLY A 416 -15.89 -17.47 -17.06
C GLY A 416 -14.40 -17.17 -16.88
N ASN A 417 -13.81 -16.55 -17.89
CA ASN A 417 -12.42 -16.09 -17.86
C ASN A 417 -12.28 -14.67 -17.26
N LEU A 418 -13.23 -14.26 -16.40
CA LEU A 418 -13.15 -13.02 -15.64
C LEU A 418 -12.49 -13.24 -14.29
N TYR A 419 -11.69 -12.26 -13.90
CA TYR A 419 -10.94 -12.24 -12.66
C TYR A 419 -11.29 -10.98 -11.89
N ARG A 420 -11.43 -11.16 -10.59
CA ARG A 420 -11.66 -10.07 -9.67
C ARG A 420 -10.34 -9.35 -9.40
N MET A 421 -10.35 -8.02 -9.46
CA MET A 421 -9.25 -7.18 -9.02
C MET A 421 -9.77 -6.00 -8.22
N THR A 422 -8.89 -5.40 -7.43
CA THR A 422 -9.17 -4.20 -6.63
C THR A 422 -8.38 -3.03 -7.20
N THR A 423 -9.05 -1.90 -7.44
CA THR A 423 -8.40 -0.66 -7.87
C THR A 423 -7.68 0.01 -6.69
N LYS A 424 -6.92 1.08 -6.96
CA LYS A 424 -6.24 1.84 -5.88
C LYS A 424 -7.23 2.47 -4.90
N ASP A 425 -8.43 2.79 -5.37
CA ASP A 425 -9.51 3.40 -4.59
C ASP A 425 -10.37 2.36 -3.85
N GLY A 426 -9.99 1.08 -3.90
CA GLY A 426 -10.68 0.01 -3.20
C GLY A 426 -11.82 -0.65 -3.97
N HIS A 427 -12.20 -0.11 -5.14
CA HIS A 427 -13.29 -0.69 -5.93
C HIS A 427 -12.93 -2.07 -6.49
N VAL A 428 -13.88 -2.98 -6.42
CA VAL A 428 -13.82 -4.32 -6.98
C VAL A 428 -14.30 -4.29 -8.43
N LYS A 429 -13.46 -4.78 -9.34
CA LYS A 429 -13.75 -4.86 -10.77
C LYS A 429 -13.57 -6.29 -11.27
N TRP A 430 -14.40 -6.68 -12.23
CA TRP A 430 -14.27 -7.94 -12.95
C TRP A 430 -13.63 -7.67 -14.31
N VAL A 431 -12.41 -8.15 -14.51
CA VAL A 431 -11.68 -7.94 -15.76
C VAL A 431 -11.32 -9.27 -16.43
N CYS A 432 -11.12 -9.27 -17.74
CA CYS A 432 -10.73 -10.46 -18.47
C CYS A 432 -9.34 -10.94 -18.05
N ARG A 433 -9.01 -12.18 -18.42
CA ARG A 433 -7.71 -12.80 -18.16
C ARG A 433 -6.52 -11.94 -18.57
N ASP A 434 -6.62 -11.26 -19.71
CA ASP A 434 -5.50 -10.53 -20.29
C ASP A 434 -5.24 -9.23 -19.52
N HIS A 435 -6.30 -8.45 -19.22
CA HIS A 435 -6.19 -7.30 -18.33
C HIS A 435 -5.77 -7.70 -16.91
N TYR A 436 -6.28 -8.81 -16.38
CA TYR A 436 -5.85 -9.29 -15.08
C TYR A 436 -4.35 -9.59 -15.04
N ARG A 437 -3.84 -10.28 -16.06
CA ARG A 437 -2.41 -10.60 -16.16
C ARG A 437 -1.56 -9.35 -16.30
N GLU A 438 -1.97 -8.40 -17.13
CA GLU A 438 -1.27 -7.13 -17.31
C GLU A 438 -1.24 -6.33 -16.00
N SER A 439 -2.41 -6.07 -15.40
CA SER A 439 -2.51 -5.32 -14.15
C SER A 439 -1.81 -6.02 -12.99
N TYR A 440 -1.87 -7.37 -12.91
CA TYR A 440 -1.14 -8.12 -11.89
C TYR A 440 0.36 -7.95 -12.04
N GLN A 441 0.89 -8.12 -13.25
CA GLN A 441 2.33 -7.95 -13.51
C GLN A 441 2.79 -6.52 -13.22
N VAL A 442 2.01 -5.52 -13.63
CA VAL A 442 2.33 -4.11 -13.37
C VAL A 442 2.24 -3.80 -11.88
N SER A 443 1.24 -4.32 -11.17
CA SER A 443 1.11 -4.14 -9.71
C SER A 443 2.31 -4.75 -8.98
N GLN A 444 2.69 -5.99 -9.28
CA GLN A 444 3.86 -6.61 -8.64
C GLN A 444 5.16 -5.87 -8.96
N THR A 445 5.29 -5.36 -10.18
CA THR A 445 6.47 -4.57 -10.61
C THR A 445 6.51 -3.19 -9.93
N CYS A 446 5.37 -2.52 -9.79
CA CYS A 446 5.23 -1.27 -9.03
C CYS A 446 5.54 -1.49 -7.55
N ASN A 447 5.02 -2.55 -6.93
CA ASN A 447 5.30 -2.89 -5.54
C ASN A 447 6.79 -3.17 -5.32
N LEU A 448 7.42 -3.90 -6.25
CA LEU A 448 8.86 -4.12 -6.22
C LEU A 448 9.63 -2.80 -6.34
N ARG A 449 9.24 -1.91 -7.27
CA ARG A 449 9.86 -0.59 -7.44
C ARG A 449 9.79 0.26 -6.18
N GLU A 450 8.60 0.35 -5.57
CA GLU A 450 8.38 1.10 -4.34
C GLU A 450 9.18 0.50 -3.17
N PHE A 451 9.16 -0.83 -3.03
CA PHE A 451 9.96 -1.54 -2.04
C PHE A 451 11.47 -1.28 -2.20
N VAL A 452 11.97 -1.32 -3.45
CA VAL A 452 13.38 -1.08 -3.74
C VAL A 452 13.76 0.38 -3.46
N GLY A 453 12.94 1.33 -3.91
CA GLY A 453 13.17 2.77 -3.75
C GLY A 453 13.11 3.23 -2.29
N THR A 454 12.13 2.76 -1.51
CA THR A 454 11.99 3.11 -0.08
C THR A 454 13.17 2.65 0.78
N ARG A 455 13.95 1.68 0.29
CA ARG A 455 15.15 1.15 0.96
C ARG A 455 16.46 1.64 0.33
N GLY A 456 16.38 2.66 -0.53
CA GLY A 456 17.54 3.30 -1.15
C GLY A 456 18.22 2.44 -2.21
N GLY A 457 17.53 1.44 -2.77
CA GLY A 457 17.96 0.73 -3.95
C GLY A 457 17.47 1.40 -5.24
N ILE A 458 17.92 0.86 -6.37
CA ILE A 458 17.54 1.29 -7.71
C ILE A 458 16.92 0.09 -8.42
N PHE A 459 15.73 0.26 -9.00
CA PHE A 459 15.12 -0.71 -9.89
C PHE A 459 14.96 -0.10 -11.28
N ASP A 460 15.75 -0.59 -12.22
CA ASP A 460 15.69 -0.22 -13.63
C ASP A 460 14.69 -1.15 -14.33
N GLU A 461 13.48 -0.65 -14.55
CA GLU A 461 12.39 -1.41 -15.15
C GLU A 461 12.66 -1.81 -16.61
N GLN A 462 13.44 -1.01 -17.35
CA GLN A 462 13.75 -1.32 -18.75
C GLN A 462 14.69 -2.51 -18.87
N LEU A 463 15.68 -2.60 -17.96
CA LEU A 463 16.63 -3.71 -17.91
C LEU A 463 16.17 -4.85 -17.01
N GLY A 464 15.11 -4.65 -16.20
CA GLY A 464 14.75 -5.59 -15.14
C GLY A 464 15.86 -5.75 -14.09
N ARG A 465 16.62 -4.68 -13.83
CA ARG A 465 17.82 -4.72 -12.97
C ARG A 465 17.55 -4.13 -11.60
N ILE A 466 17.86 -4.88 -10.56
CA ILE A 466 17.86 -4.41 -9.17
C ILE A 466 19.30 -4.14 -8.73
N ASP A 467 19.58 -2.97 -8.16
CA ASP A 467 20.80 -2.66 -7.41
C ASP A 467 20.42 -2.21 -5.99
N MET A 468 20.73 -3.01 -4.98
CA MET A 468 20.31 -2.73 -3.60
C MET A 468 21.33 -3.20 -2.56
N MET A 469 21.50 -2.40 -1.50
CA MET A 469 22.17 -2.81 -0.26
C MET A 469 21.16 -3.26 0.78
N VAL A 470 21.27 -4.50 1.22
CA VAL A 470 20.42 -5.09 2.25
C VAL A 470 21.24 -5.22 3.54
N LYS A 471 20.67 -4.77 4.68
CA LYS A 471 21.40 -4.65 5.96
C LYS A 471 21.11 -5.77 6.96
N SER A 472 20.13 -6.61 6.71
CA SER A 472 19.72 -7.71 7.59
C SER A 472 19.14 -8.88 6.80
N SER A 473 19.15 -10.08 7.40
CA SER A 473 18.51 -11.28 6.85
C SER A 473 17.01 -11.08 6.62
N SER A 474 16.29 -10.43 7.56
CA SER A 474 14.86 -10.13 7.41
C SER A 474 14.58 -9.20 6.22
N ALA A 475 15.40 -8.18 6.01
CA ALA A 475 15.25 -7.28 4.87
C ALA A 475 15.52 -8.01 3.54
N ALA A 476 16.40 -9.02 3.56
CA ALA A 476 16.66 -9.89 2.43
C ALA A 476 15.45 -10.78 2.11
N ASP A 477 14.83 -11.37 3.14
CA ASP A 477 13.63 -12.19 2.98
C ASP A 477 12.49 -11.41 2.33
N GLU A 478 12.28 -10.16 2.75
CA GLU A 478 11.29 -9.29 2.13
C GLU A 478 11.63 -8.96 0.67
N LEU A 479 12.90 -8.70 0.35
CA LEU A 479 13.36 -8.50 -1.02
C LEU A 479 13.11 -9.77 -1.86
N TYR A 480 13.48 -10.93 -1.34
CA TYR A 480 13.31 -12.23 -1.97
C TYR A 480 11.82 -12.51 -2.25
N ASN A 481 10.94 -12.19 -1.31
CA ASN A 481 9.49 -12.30 -1.47
C ASN A 481 8.92 -11.29 -2.48
N ALA A 482 9.51 -10.11 -2.60
CA ALA A 482 9.12 -9.13 -3.61
C ALA A 482 9.55 -9.59 -5.02
N ILE A 483 10.78 -10.10 -5.16
CA ILE A 483 11.31 -10.64 -6.42
C ILE A 483 10.49 -11.85 -6.89
N SER A 484 10.16 -12.79 -6.00
CA SER A 484 9.42 -14.00 -6.38
C SER A 484 8.01 -13.71 -6.93
N LYS A 485 7.42 -12.57 -6.55
CA LYS A 485 6.13 -12.09 -7.09
C LYS A 485 6.29 -11.32 -8.40
N ALA A 486 7.45 -10.70 -8.62
CA ALA A 486 7.73 -9.89 -9.80
C ALA A 486 8.41 -10.72 -10.90
N ARG A 487 7.73 -10.93 -12.04
CA ARG A 487 8.29 -11.72 -13.16
C ARG A 487 9.32 -11.00 -14.02
N GLY A 488 9.51 -9.69 -13.81
CA GLY A 488 10.32 -8.80 -14.65
C GLY A 488 11.78 -8.64 -14.23
N VAL A 489 12.26 -9.36 -13.21
CA VAL A 489 13.66 -9.23 -12.74
C VAL A 489 14.57 -10.12 -13.58
N LEU A 490 15.49 -9.50 -14.33
CA LEU A 490 16.48 -10.17 -15.19
C LEU A 490 17.88 -10.09 -14.60
N GLU A 491 18.19 -9.02 -13.87
CA GLU A 491 19.50 -8.79 -13.26
C GLU A 491 19.36 -8.44 -11.78
N LEU A 492 20.10 -9.15 -10.93
CA LEU A 492 20.11 -8.93 -9.48
C LEU A 492 21.50 -8.58 -9.01
N LYS A 493 21.71 -7.32 -8.63
CA LYS A 493 22.88 -6.86 -7.90
C LYS A 493 22.50 -6.55 -6.46
N VAL A 494 23.01 -7.36 -5.54
CA VAL A 494 22.68 -7.25 -4.12
C VAL A 494 23.94 -7.18 -3.27
N THR A 495 24.01 -6.18 -2.39
CA THR A 495 25.05 -6.06 -1.38
C THR A 495 24.52 -6.50 -0.04
N LEU A 496 25.01 -7.63 0.47
CA LEU A 496 24.56 -8.26 1.70
C LEU A 496 25.43 -7.79 2.88
N ASN A 497 25.02 -6.73 3.58
CA ASN A 497 25.78 -6.09 4.65
C ASN A 497 25.43 -6.65 6.04
N TRP A 498 25.48 -7.97 6.20
CA TRP A 498 25.40 -8.69 7.47
C TRP A 498 26.24 -9.98 7.39
N ARG A 499 26.16 -10.87 8.39
CA ARG A 499 26.80 -12.18 8.34
C ARG A 499 25.82 -13.22 7.80
N GLN A 500 25.97 -13.63 6.55
CA GLN A 500 25.09 -14.61 5.91
C GLN A 500 25.37 -16.02 6.44
N ASN A 501 24.37 -16.87 6.60
CA ASN A 501 24.54 -18.30 6.86
C ASN A 501 24.11 -19.13 5.64
N HIS A 502 24.13 -20.46 5.75
CA HIS A 502 23.68 -21.35 4.67
C HIS A 502 22.21 -21.12 4.29
N ALA A 503 21.33 -20.92 5.29
CA ALA A 503 19.91 -20.70 5.05
C ALA A 503 19.64 -19.39 4.29
N ASP A 504 20.40 -18.34 4.55
CA ASP A 504 20.30 -17.07 3.80
C ASP A 504 20.61 -17.29 2.30
N PHE A 505 21.66 -18.06 1.99
CA PHE A 505 22.00 -18.39 0.61
C PHE A 505 21.03 -19.39 -0.03
N GLU A 506 20.44 -20.29 0.75
CA GLU A 506 19.41 -21.21 0.27
C GLU A 506 18.15 -20.47 -0.16
N LYS A 507 17.71 -19.45 0.60
CA LYS A 507 16.60 -18.58 0.19
C LYS A 507 16.92 -17.78 -1.08
N LEU A 508 18.14 -17.24 -1.17
CA LEU A 508 18.60 -16.55 -2.38
C LEU A 508 18.58 -17.50 -3.58
N LYS A 509 19.06 -18.73 -3.43
CA LYS A 509 19.01 -19.76 -4.48
C LYS A 509 17.59 -20.03 -4.93
N VAL A 510 16.66 -20.28 -4.01
CA VAL A 510 15.25 -20.54 -4.33
C VAL A 510 14.66 -19.41 -5.17
N VAL A 511 14.90 -18.16 -4.79
CA VAL A 511 14.40 -17.01 -5.54
C VAL A 511 15.06 -16.89 -6.91
N VAL A 512 16.37 -17.03 -7.00
CA VAL A 512 17.08 -16.91 -8.28
C VAL A 512 16.68 -18.03 -9.26
N VAL A 513 16.55 -19.26 -8.79
CA VAL A 513 16.17 -20.43 -9.59
C VAL A 513 14.73 -20.34 -10.09
N ASN A 514 13.81 -19.85 -9.26
CA ASN A 514 12.40 -19.73 -9.61
C ASN A 514 12.05 -18.43 -10.36
N SER A 515 13.03 -17.57 -10.61
CA SER A 515 12.86 -16.31 -11.34
C SER A 515 13.49 -16.37 -12.74
N ASN A 516 13.22 -15.35 -13.55
CA ASN A 516 13.83 -15.18 -14.88
C ASN A 516 15.22 -14.49 -14.83
N ILE A 517 15.89 -14.53 -13.68
CA ILE A 517 17.18 -13.86 -13.46
C ILE A 517 18.25 -14.57 -14.29
N ARG A 518 19.04 -13.79 -15.03
CA ARG A 518 20.15 -14.25 -15.88
C ARG A 518 21.51 -13.74 -15.41
N SER A 519 21.53 -12.60 -14.71
CA SER A 519 22.74 -11.98 -14.19
C SER A 519 22.62 -11.79 -12.67
N VAL A 520 23.59 -12.31 -11.92
CA VAL A 520 23.62 -12.23 -10.46
C VAL A 520 24.95 -11.64 -10.01
N VAL A 521 24.90 -10.53 -9.28
CA VAL A 521 26.06 -9.89 -8.63
C VAL A 521 25.81 -9.90 -7.12
N ILE A 522 26.62 -10.63 -6.36
CA ILE A 522 26.51 -10.71 -4.91
C ILE A 522 27.75 -10.07 -4.29
N ASP A 523 27.56 -9.00 -3.52
CA ASP A 523 28.61 -8.41 -2.70
C ASP A 523 28.40 -8.80 -1.23
N LEU A 524 29.34 -9.55 -0.63
CA LEU A 524 29.23 -10.03 0.75
C LEU A 524 29.71 -9.04 1.82
N CYS A 525 30.04 -7.80 1.46
CA CYS A 525 30.35 -6.67 2.34
C CYS A 525 30.96 -7.09 3.70
N HIS A 526 32.11 -7.76 3.65
CA HIS A 526 32.74 -8.31 4.84
C HIS A 526 33.46 -7.21 5.64
N LYS A 527 32.75 -6.54 6.55
CA LYS A 527 33.41 -5.67 7.54
C LYS A 527 34.21 -6.55 8.50
N VAL A 528 35.51 -6.65 8.26
CA VAL A 528 36.45 -7.39 9.12
C VAL A 528 36.42 -6.77 10.51
N ARG A 529 35.62 -7.34 11.42
CA ARG A 529 35.83 -7.18 12.85
C ARG A 529 36.87 -8.20 13.26
N HIS A 530 38.07 -7.70 13.55
CA HIS A 530 39.23 -8.48 13.96
C HIS A 530 38.92 -9.48 15.09
N ARG A 531 39.53 -10.66 14.94
CA ARG A 531 39.96 -11.59 16.01
C ARG A 531 38.87 -12.16 16.91
N SER A 532 38.16 -13.16 16.41
CA SER A 532 38.07 -14.46 17.09
C SER A 532 37.71 -15.51 16.04
N GLU A 533 38.67 -16.38 15.73
CA GLU A 533 38.50 -17.51 14.80
C GLU A 533 37.40 -18.44 15.32
N VAL A 534 36.19 -18.30 14.76
CA VAL A 534 35.11 -19.25 15.02
C VAL A 534 35.34 -20.45 14.10
N ASN A 535 35.49 -21.62 14.72
CA ASN A 535 35.69 -22.93 14.10
C ASN A 535 34.89 -23.09 12.79
N PHE A 536 35.61 -23.36 11.70
CA PHE A 536 35.10 -23.53 10.35
C PHE A 536 34.27 -24.82 10.21
N SER A 537 33.02 -24.82 10.67
CA SER A 537 32.01 -25.83 10.28
C SER A 537 31.42 -25.56 8.88
N GLY A 538 32.07 -24.72 8.08
CA GLY A 538 31.49 -23.99 6.95
C GLY A 538 31.63 -24.61 5.57
N GLU A 539 32.08 -25.86 5.42
CA GLU A 539 32.31 -26.45 4.08
C GLU A 539 31.08 -26.40 3.16
N ARG A 540 29.87 -26.44 3.74
CA ARG A 540 28.61 -26.45 2.97
C ARG A 540 27.90 -25.10 2.91
N ARG A 541 28.44 -24.04 3.55
CA ARG A 541 27.76 -22.74 3.63
C ARG A 541 27.46 -22.18 2.23
N PHE A 542 28.39 -22.33 1.30
CA PHE A 542 28.29 -21.79 -0.07
C PHE A 542 27.74 -22.78 -1.10
N ASP A 543 27.36 -24.00 -0.70
CA ASP A 543 26.74 -24.97 -1.62
C ASP A 543 25.55 -24.36 -2.41
N PRO A 544 24.67 -23.52 -1.81
CA PRO A 544 23.60 -22.88 -2.57
C PRO A 544 24.09 -21.88 -3.63
N ILE A 545 25.23 -21.20 -3.38
CA ILE A 545 25.84 -20.28 -4.36
C ILE A 545 26.34 -21.05 -5.58
N PHE A 546 26.99 -22.21 -5.38
CA PHE A 546 27.40 -23.06 -6.50
C PHE A 546 26.20 -23.58 -7.29
N ALA A 547 25.09 -23.90 -6.61
CA ALA A 547 23.85 -24.29 -7.28
C ALA A 547 23.24 -23.14 -8.12
N ILE A 548 23.35 -21.89 -7.68
CA ILE A 548 22.98 -20.72 -8.51
C ILE A 548 23.86 -20.67 -9.76
N MET A 549 25.18 -20.79 -9.61
CA MET A 549 26.13 -20.73 -10.74
C MET A 549 25.89 -21.83 -11.79
N GLN A 550 25.41 -23.00 -11.36
CA GLN A 550 25.11 -24.14 -12.23
C GLN A 550 23.70 -24.09 -12.84
N HIS A 551 22.86 -23.16 -12.42
CA HIS A 551 21.50 -23.08 -12.91
C HIS A 551 21.46 -22.64 -14.37
N HIS A 552 20.66 -23.33 -15.19
CA HIS A 552 20.67 -23.17 -16.65
C HIS A 552 20.30 -21.76 -17.15
N ASN A 553 19.55 -20.99 -16.35
CA ASN A 553 19.18 -19.62 -16.70
C ASN A 553 20.30 -18.60 -16.42
N ILE A 554 21.30 -18.95 -15.61
CA ILE A 554 22.35 -18.00 -15.21
C ILE A 554 23.44 -17.94 -16.28
N GLN A 555 23.60 -16.75 -16.84
CA GLN A 555 24.56 -16.44 -17.90
C GLN A 555 25.72 -15.59 -17.38
N SER A 556 25.50 -14.80 -16.33
CA SER A 556 26.51 -13.97 -15.69
C SER A 556 26.43 -14.12 -14.18
N PHE A 557 27.57 -14.36 -13.54
CA PHE A 557 27.68 -14.43 -12.10
C PHE A 557 28.92 -13.68 -11.61
N GLU A 558 28.72 -12.73 -10.71
CA GLU A 558 29.79 -12.02 -10.04
C GLU A 558 29.65 -12.14 -8.52
N MET A 559 30.76 -12.40 -7.84
CA MET A 559 30.82 -12.44 -6.38
C MET A 559 31.95 -11.53 -5.89
N LEU A 560 31.58 -10.48 -5.16
CA LEU A 560 32.47 -9.45 -4.66
C LEU A 560 32.71 -9.62 -3.16
N ASN A 561 33.88 -9.18 -2.69
CA ASN A 561 34.29 -9.28 -1.29
C ASN A 561 34.18 -10.71 -0.74
N THR A 562 34.55 -11.67 -1.58
CA THR A 562 34.41 -13.11 -1.32
C THR A 562 35.31 -13.54 -0.15
N PRO A 563 34.78 -14.19 0.89
CA PRO A 563 35.57 -14.62 2.03
C PRO A 563 36.44 -15.84 1.69
N ARG A 564 37.54 -16.02 2.43
CA ARG A 564 38.56 -17.04 2.15
C ARG A 564 38.01 -18.47 2.14
N ASP A 565 37.02 -18.76 2.99
CA ASP A 565 36.37 -20.07 3.13
C ASP A 565 35.65 -20.51 1.84
N PHE A 566 35.16 -19.56 1.03
CA PHE A 566 34.60 -19.86 -0.29
C PHE A 566 35.64 -20.50 -1.22
N PHE A 567 36.86 -19.95 -1.27
CA PHE A 567 37.92 -20.43 -2.17
C PHE A 567 38.40 -21.83 -1.80
N ILE A 568 38.53 -22.12 -0.50
CA ILE A 568 38.90 -23.45 0.00
C ILE A 568 37.92 -24.50 -0.55
N ARG A 569 36.61 -24.23 -0.48
CA ARG A 569 35.58 -25.12 -1.03
C ARG A 569 35.60 -25.21 -2.55
N SER A 570 35.81 -24.09 -3.25
CA SER A 570 35.80 -24.05 -4.72
C SER A 570 36.87 -24.97 -5.35
N SER A 571 38.04 -25.10 -4.71
CA SER A 571 39.11 -26.00 -5.16
C SER A 571 38.71 -27.47 -5.17
N ALA A 572 37.80 -27.87 -4.28
CA ALA A 572 37.28 -29.24 -4.23
C ALA A 572 36.23 -29.50 -5.32
N LEU A 573 35.48 -28.47 -5.73
CA LEU A 573 34.41 -28.57 -6.72
C LEU A 573 34.90 -28.51 -8.17
N SER A 574 36.04 -27.87 -8.44
CA SER A 574 36.64 -27.80 -9.78
C SER A 574 36.78 -29.18 -10.44
N LYS A 575 37.05 -30.25 -9.68
CA LYS A 575 37.16 -31.63 -10.20
C LYS A 575 35.86 -32.23 -10.74
N LYS A 576 34.69 -31.60 -10.48
CA LYS A 576 33.37 -32.05 -10.94
C LYS A 576 32.67 -31.03 -11.84
N ALA A 577 33.23 -29.83 -12.00
CA ALA A 577 32.49 -28.68 -12.52
C ALA A 577 32.41 -28.60 -14.06
N ASP A 578 33.31 -29.28 -14.79
CA ASP A 578 33.49 -29.08 -16.24
C ASP A 578 32.25 -29.33 -17.10
N ALA A 579 31.32 -30.18 -16.68
CA ALA A 579 30.05 -30.40 -17.40
C ALA A 579 28.90 -29.48 -16.95
N SER A 580 29.03 -28.80 -15.80
CA SER A 580 27.89 -28.18 -15.09
C SER A 580 27.75 -26.66 -15.27
N LEU A 581 28.77 -25.99 -15.82
CA LEU A 581 28.80 -24.53 -15.99
C LEU A 581 28.61 -24.08 -17.44
N SER A 582 28.07 -24.93 -18.32
CA SER A 582 28.01 -24.69 -19.77
C SER A 582 27.22 -23.44 -20.19
N ASN A 583 26.34 -22.93 -19.34
CA ASN A 583 25.51 -21.75 -19.64
C ASN A 583 26.14 -20.43 -19.17
N LEU A 584 27.16 -20.50 -18.31
CA LEU A 584 27.77 -19.33 -17.68
C LEU A 584 28.80 -18.71 -18.63
N ARG A 585 28.48 -17.54 -19.17
CA ARG A 585 29.34 -16.77 -20.11
C ARG A 585 30.30 -15.84 -19.40
N HIS A 586 29.90 -15.37 -18.22
CA HIS A 586 30.70 -14.47 -17.40
C HIS A 586 30.73 -15.00 -15.97
N LEU A 587 31.94 -15.24 -15.47
CA LEU A 587 32.17 -15.56 -14.06
C LEU A 587 33.30 -14.69 -13.52
N ARG A 588 32.98 -13.91 -12.49
CA ARG A 588 33.95 -13.11 -11.74
C ARG A 588 33.84 -13.37 -10.25
N ILE A 589 34.95 -13.73 -9.63
CA ILE A 589 35.02 -13.91 -8.17
C ILE A 589 36.19 -13.08 -7.66
N ASP A 590 35.88 -12.03 -6.90
CA ASP A 590 36.83 -11.10 -6.31
C ASP A 590 36.92 -11.34 -4.80
N GLY A 591 38.08 -11.78 -4.32
CA GLY A 591 38.39 -11.92 -2.90
C GLY A 591 39.17 -10.71 -2.36
N ALA A 592 38.82 -10.21 -1.17
CA ALA A 592 39.57 -9.19 -0.47
C ALA A 592 40.48 -9.83 0.61
N TYR A 593 41.79 -9.91 0.35
CA TYR A 593 42.78 -10.32 1.35
C TYR A 593 43.38 -9.08 2.02
N LEU A 594 43.18 -8.95 3.33
CA LEU A 594 43.72 -7.84 4.14
C LEU A 594 45.15 -8.07 4.65
N PHE A 595 45.82 -9.15 4.23
CA PHE A 595 47.21 -9.43 4.61
C PHE A 595 48.10 -9.52 3.37
N GLY A 596 48.64 -8.38 2.94
CA GLY A 596 49.83 -8.29 2.10
C GLY A 596 49.74 -8.88 0.67
N PHE A 597 49.32 -8.03 -0.27
CA PHE A 597 49.78 -7.99 -1.68
C PHE A 597 49.36 -9.07 -2.69
N SER A 598 48.20 -9.73 -2.58
CA SER A 598 47.64 -10.42 -3.76
C SER A 598 46.11 -10.40 -3.78
N ARG A 599 45.52 -9.68 -4.73
CA ARG A 599 44.09 -9.80 -5.09
C ARG A 599 43.95 -11.07 -5.93
N MET A 600 43.27 -12.08 -5.40
CA MET A 600 42.89 -13.24 -6.20
C MET A 600 41.63 -12.89 -6.96
N GLN A 601 41.76 -12.80 -8.28
CA GLN A 601 40.66 -12.60 -9.21
C GLN A 601 40.57 -13.84 -10.07
N ILE A 602 39.45 -14.57 -9.97
CA ILE A 602 39.13 -15.63 -10.92
C ILE A 602 38.19 -14.99 -11.94
N THR A 603 38.67 -14.84 -13.17
CA THR A 603 37.86 -14.40 -14.30
C THR A 603 37.91 -15.48 -15.36
N LEU A 604 36.78 -16.13 -15.59
CA LEU A 604 36.59 -16.92 -16.80
C LEU A 604 36.03 -15.95 -17.84
N ALA A 605 36.92 -15.44 -18.69
CA ALA A 605 36.52 -14.81 -19.94
C ALA A 605 36.14 -15.94 -20.92
N SER A 606 35.06 -15.78 -21.68
CA SER A 606 34.51 -16.86 -22.51
C SER A 606 35.58 -17.50 -23.39
N LEU A 607 35.78 -18.80 -23.21
CA LEU A 607 36.31 -19.67 -24.24
C LEU A 607 35.15 -19.98 -25.19
N HIS A 608 34.80 -19.02 -26.05
CA HIS A 608 34.14 -19.21 -27.35
C HIS A 608 33.96 -17.88 -28.06
#